data_AF-A0A2S6M8I9-F1
#
_entry.id   AF-A0A2S6M8I9-F1
#
_cell.length_a   1.000
_cell.length_b   1.000
_cell.length_c   1.000
_cell.angle_alpha   90.00
_cell.angle_beta   90.00
_cell.angle_gamma   90.00
#
_symmetry.space_group_name_H-M   'P 1'
#
loop_
_entity.id
_entity.type
_entity.pdbx_description
1 polymer ?
#
loop_
_entity_poly.entity_id
_entity_poly.type
_entity_poly.pdbx_seq_one_letter_code
_entity_poly.pdbx_strand_id
1 'polypeptide(L)'
;MHAVVDSNGLPVRLALSPGEAHDVRLAGKLLSRLKSGAMLLADRGYDADWIRELAMKKGAWANIPPKSNRSDPICFSPYLYRARN
;
A
#
# COMPACT_ATOMS: atom_id res chain seq x y z
N MET A 1 3.29 -6.67 11.69
CA MET A 1 2.22 -7.67 11.77
C MET A 1 1.63 -7.75 10.37
N HIS A 2 2.09 -8.67 9.52
CA HIS A 2 1.80 -8.64 8.08
C HIS A 2 0.39 -9.16 7.79
N ALA A 3 -0.51 -8.35 7.21
CA ALA A 3 -1.78 -8.84 6.69
C ALA A 3 -1.91 -8.54 5.18
N VAL A 4 -2.46 -9.50 4.45
CA VAL A 4 -2.91 -9.38 3.06
C VAL A 4 -4.38 -9.77 3.13
N VAL A 5 -5.28 -8.95 2.60
CA VAL A 5 -6.73 -9.22 2.60
C VAL A 5 -7.20 -9.41 1.14
N ASP A 6 -8.36 -10.02 0.97
CA ASP A 6 -8.76 -10.77 -0.22
C ASP A 6 -10.04 -10.22 -0.90
N SER A 7 -10.30 -10.75 -2.10
CA SER A 7 -11.44 -10.73 -3.03
C SER A 7 -12.86 -10.33 -2.58
N ASN A 8 -13.15 -10.17 -1.30
CA ASN A 8 -14.49 -9.90 -0.79
C ASN A 8 -14.78 -8.41 -0.53
N GLY A 9 -13.96 -7.50 -1.09
CA GLY A 9 -14.14 -6.05 -0.90
C GLY A 9 -13.63 -5.52 0.45
N LEU A 10 -12.84 -6.32 1.17
CA LEU A 10 -12.24 -5.91 2.44
C LEU A 10 -10.79 -5.42 2.22
N PRO A 11 -10.40 -4.30 2.85
CA PRO A 11 -9.12 -3.64 2.59
C PRO A 11 -7.93 -4.57 2.92
N VAL A 12 -6.98 -4.67 1.99
CA VAL A 12 -5.74 -5.46 2.10
C VAL A 12 -4.80 -4.77 3.06
N ARG A 13 -4.95 -5.11 4.35
CA ARG A 13 -4.24 -4.51 5.48
C ARG A 13 -2.76 -4.93 5.54
N LEU A 14 -1.92 -4.38 4.69
CA LEU A 14 -0.46 -4.56 4.78
C LEU A 14 0.15 -3.71 5.90
N ALA A 15 0.04 -4.18 7.14
CA ALA A 15 0.72 -3.60 8.30
C ALA A 15 2.19 -4.06 8.38
N LEU A 16 3.01 -3.48 7.50
CA LEU A 16 4.46 -3.65 7.50
C LEU A 16 5.07 -2.86 8.68
N SER A 17 5.91 -3.52 9.47
CA SER A 17 6.60 -2.90 10.61
C SER A 17 7.60 -1.84 10.14
N PRO A 18 8.01 -0.88 10.99
CA PRO A 18 9.02 0.11 10.62
C PRO A 18 10.41 -0.56 10.65
N GLY A 19 10.86 -1.09 9.51
CA GLY A 19 12.16 -1.73 9.34
C GLY A 19 12.71 -1.52 7.92
N GLU A 20 13.36 -0.38 7.73
CA GLU A 20 13.99 0.10 6.48
C GLU A 20 14.74 -1.01 5.68
N ALA A 21 14.61 -0.93 4.35
CA ALA A 21 15.16 -1.81 3.30
C ALA A 21 14.66 -3.27 3.23
N HIS A 22 14.56 -4.01 4.34
CA HIS A 22 14.10 -5.41 4.28
C HIS A 22 12.60 -5.50 3.97
N ASP A 23 11.81 -4.60 4.55
CA ASP A 23 10.37 -4.52 4.34
C ASP A 23 9.98 -4.09 2.92
N VAL A 24 10.85 -3.38 2.19
CA VAL A 24 10.62 -3.00 0.78
C VAL A 24 10.71 -4.22 -0.15
N ARG A 25 11.67 -5.12 0.07
CA ARG A 25 11.74 -6.40 -0.67
C ARG A 25 10.54 -7.29 -0.35
N LEU A 26 10.14 -7.35 0.92
CA LEU A 26 8.93 -8.04 1.36
C LEU A 26 7.67 -7.43 0.76
N ALA A 27 7.60 -6.09 0.65
CA ALA A 27 6.50 -5.38 0.02
C ALA A 27 6.33 -5.85 -1.42
N GLY A 28 7.39 -5.96 -2.23
CA GLY A 28 7.29 -6.52 -3.59
C GLY A 28 6.65 -7.91 -3.62
N LYS A 29 7.05 -8.81 -2.70
CA LYS A 29 6.48 -10.16 -2.57
C LYS A 29 5.02 -10.15 -2.12
N LEU A 30 4.63 -9.23 -1.24
CA LEU A 30 3.26 -9.08 -0.75
C LEU A 30 2.35 -8.44 -1.80
N LEU A 31 2.84 -7.42 -2.49
CA LEU A 31 2.19 -6.76 -3.62
C LEU A 31 2.00 -7.73 -4.79
N SER A 32 2.87 -8.73 -4.95
CA SER A 32 2.68 -9.79 -5.96
C SER A 32 1.35 -10.56 -5.79
N ARG A 33 0.84 -10.62 -4.55
CA ARG A 33 -0.41 -11.29 -4.17
C ARG A 33 -1.63 -10.37 -4.21
N LEU A 34 -1.47 -9.09 -4.55
CA LEU A 34 -2.59 -8.18 -4.75
C LEU A 34 -3.46 -8.69 -5.90
N LYS A 35 -4.77 -8.72 -5.64
CA LYS A 35 -5.78 -8.99 -6.65
C LYS A 35 -6.22 -7.67 -7.30
N SER A 36 -6.70 -7.77 -8.54
CA SER A 36 -7.33 -6.62 -9.20
C SER A 36 -8.55 -6.16 -8.40
N GLY A 37 -8.76 -4.84 -8.31
CA GLY A 37 -9.80 -4.22 -7.50
C GLY A 37 -9.47 -4.11 -6.00
N ALA A 38 -8.31 -4.61 -5.55
CA ALA A 38 -7.90 -4.50 -4.17
C ALA A 38 -7.46 -3.07 -3.80
N MET A 39 -7.58 -2.74 -2.51
CA MET A 39 -7.02 -1.51 -1.95
C MET A 39 -5.84 -1.81 -1.03
N LEU A 40 -4.67 -1.29 -1.39
CA LEU A 40 -3.45 -1.30 -0.62
C LEU A 40 -3.46 -0.14 0.39
N LEU A 41 -3.51 -0.45 1.67
CA LEU A 41 -3.30 0.49 2.76
C LEU A 41 -1.88 0.30 3.30
N ALA A 42 -1.04 1.34 3.25
CA ALA A 42 0.31 1.29 3.82
C ALA A 42 0.71 2.63 4.44
N ASP A 43 1.78 2.60 5.23
CA ASP A 43 2.30 3.78 5.90
C ASP A 43 3.12 4.70 5.00
N ARG A 44 3.24 5.96 5.42
CA ARG A 44 4.01 7.00 4.71
C ARG A 44 5.43 6.55 4.33
N GLY A 45 6.08 5.71 5.14
CA GLY A 45 7.40 5.15 4.82
C GLY A 45 7.47 4.44 3.47
N TYR A 46 6.35 3.87 3.03
CA TYR A 46 6.17 3.13 1.77
C TYR A 46 5.65 4.00 0.61
N ASP A 47 5.62 5.32 0.77
CA ASP A 47 5.42 6.21 -0.37
C ASP A 47 6.66 6.14 -1.26
N ALA A 48 6.58 5.29 -2.28
CA ALA A 48 7.57 5.08 -3.33
C ALA A 48 6.85 4.81 -4.65
N ASP A 49 7.36 5.36 -5.74
CA ASP A 49 6.68 5.29 -7.04
C ASP A 49 6.53 3.85 -7.53
N TRP A 50 7.57 3.03 -7.36
CA TRP A 50 7.54 1.62 -7.75
C TRP A 50 6.47 0.80 -6.98
N ILE A 51 6.11 1.18 -5.74
CA ILE A 51 5.03 0.52 -4.98
C ILE A 51 3.68 0.85 -5.60
N ARG A 52 3.46 2.13 -5.92
CA ARG A 52 2.22 2.62 -6.53
C ARG A 52 2.05 2.07 -7.94
N GLU A 53 3.11 2.06 -8.74
CA GLU A 53 3.14 1.45 -10.06
C GLU A 53 2.84 -0.05 -10.00
N LEU A 54 3.40 -0.78 -9.04
CA LEU A 54 3.15 -2.21 -8.91
C LEU A 54 1.70 -2.48 -8.51
N ALA A 55 1.13 -1.68 -7.60
CA ALA A 55 -0.30 -1.75 -7.27
C ALA A 55 -1.16 -1.50 -8.51
N MET A 56 -0.88 -0.44 -9.28
CA MET A 56 -1.59 -0.15 -10.53
C MET A 56 -1.47 -1.26 -11.56
N LYS A 57 -0.27 -1.82 -11.77
CA LYS A 57 -0.02 -2.98 -12.65
C LYS A 57 -0.82 -4.21 -12.24
N LYS A 58 -1.15 -4.35 -10.96
CA LYS A 58 -1.99 -5.42 -10.42
C LYS A 58 -3.49 -5.10 -10.46
N GLY A 59 -3.88 -3.92 -10.96
CA GLY A 59 -5.26 -3.44 -10.96
C GLY A 59 -5.75 -3.02 -9.56
N ALA A 60 -4.82 -2.79 -8.62
CA ALA A 60 -5.11 -2.38 -7.26
C ALA A 60 -4.85 -0.87 -7.07
N TRP A 61 -5.50 -0.28 -6.06
CA TRP A 61 -5.32 1.12 -5.70
C TRP A 61 -4.47 1.28 -4.44
N ALA A 62 -3.56 2.26 -4.43
CA ALA A 62 -2.65 2.51 -3.32
C ALA A 62 -3.06 3.73 -2.49
N ASN A 63 -3.67 3.50 -1.32
CA ASN A 63 -3.98 4.54 -0.34
C ASN A 63 -2.84 4.69 0.68
N ILE A 64 -1.74 5.30 0.23
CA ILE A 64 -0.55 5.53 1.06
C ILE A 64 -0.42 7.04 1.28
N PRO A 65 -0.27 7.52 2.53
CA PRO A 65 -0.06 8.94 2.79
C PRO A 65 1.20 9.44 2.04
N PRO A 66 1.14 10.56 1.33
CA PRO A 66 2.32 11.10 0.65
C PRO A 66 3.39 11.51 1.67
N LYS A 67 4.67 11.35 1.29
CA LYS A 67 5.80 11.95 2.01
C LYS A 67 5.82 13.46 1.78
N SER A 68 6.33 14.19 2.77
CA SER A 68 6.39 15.66 2.75
C SER A 68 7.27 16.21 1.61
N ASN A 69 8.20 15.40 1.09
CA ASN A 69 9.10 15.76 0.00
C ASN A 69 8.59 15.32 -1.38
N ARG A 70 7.34 14.86 -1.49
CA ARG A 70 6.77 14.42 -2.77
C ARG A 70 6.25 15.63 -3.56
N SER A 71 6.74 15.76 -4.80
CA SER A 71 6.32 16.84 -5.71
C SER A 71 4.98 16.56 -6.39
N ASP A 72 4.68 15.28 -6.68
CA ASP A 72 3.46 14.91 -7.40
C ASP A 72 2.26 14.78 -6.46
N PRO A 73 1.12 15.43 -6.78
CA PRO A 73 -0.11 15.27 -6.02
C PRO A 73 -0.63 13.84 -6.20
N ILE A 74 -1.04 13.21 -5.10
CA ILE A 74 -1.64 11.89 -5.11
C ILE A 74 -2.99 11.94 -4.43
N CYS A 75 -3.98 11.24 -5.00
CA CYS A 75 -5.21 10.94 -4.31
C CYS A 75 -4.93 10.07 -3.08
N PHE A 76 -5.15 10.64 -1.90
CA PHE A 76 -5.08 9.97 -0.62
C PHE A 76 -6.37 10.24 0.15
N SER A 77 -6.94 9.21 0.75
CA SER A 77 -8.12 9.32 1.61
C SER A 77 -7.75 9.04 3.07
N PRO A 78 -7.78 10.07 3.95
CA PRO A 78 -7.59 9.88 5.38
C PRO A 78 -8.63 8.93 5.99
N TYR A 79 -9.86 8.93 5.44
CA TYR A 79 -10.93 8.04 5.89
C TYR A 79 -10.58 6.57 5.64
N LEU A 80 -10.14 6.24 4.43
CA LEU A 80 -9.71 4.87 4.09
C LEU A 80 -8.43 4.49 4.83
N TYR A 81 -7.56 5.46 5.15
CA TYR A 81 -6.36 5.22 5.95
C TYR A 81 -6.69 4.85 7.40
N ARG A 82 -7.76 5.39 7.99
CA ARG A 82 -8.23 4.99 9.32
C ARG A 82 -8.67 3.52 9.37
N ALA A 83 -9.16 2.97 8.26
CA ALA A 83 -9.53 1.55 8.14
C ALA A 83 -8.31 0.60 8.12
N ARG A 84 -7.08 1.13 8.20
CA ARG A 84 -5.86 0.33 8.39
C ARG A 84 -5.78 -0.29 9.81
N ASN A 85 -6.61 0.12 10.77
CA ASN A 85 -6.57 -0.40 12.15
C ASN A 85 -7.82 -1.16 12.57
#